data_AF-A0A2G6GJ39-F1
#
_entry.id   AF-A0A2G6GJ39-F1
#
_cell.length_a   1.000
_cell.length_b   1.000
_cell.length_c   1.000
_cell.angle_alpha   90.00
_cell.angle_beta   90.00
_cell.angle_gamma   90.00
#
_symmetry.space_group_name_H-M   'P 1'
#
loop_
_entity.id
_entity.type
_entity.pdbx_description
1 polymer ?
#
loop_
_entity_poly.entity_id
_entity_poly.type
_entity_poly.pdbx_seq_one_letter_code
_entity_poly.pdbx_strand_id
1 'polypeptide(L)' 'MECWHCERPAHATCKFCGRAVCKTHTKEMPYIIHTYQTHKGEYKAIAVSGAVWCGECKPQQDPITLKNME' A
#
# COMPACT_ATOMS: atom_id res chain seq x y z
N MET A 1 -0.33 -19.39 -5.43
CA MET A 1 -0.04 -18.01 -5.89
C MET A 1 1.40 -17.79 -5.56
N GLU A 2 2.20 -17.41 -6.54
CA GLU A 2 3.65 -17.42 -6.43
C GLU A 2 4.21 -16.03 -6.17
N CYS A 3 5.32 -15.96 -5.45
CA CYS A 3 6.00 -14.72 -5.12
C CYS A 3 6.50 -14.01 -6.37
N TRP A 4 6.12 -12.74 -6.52
CA TRP A 4 6.51 -11.87 -7.63
C TRP A 4 8.02 -11.83 -7.93
N HIS A 5 8.85 -12.02 -6.90
CA HIS A 5 10.31 -11.89 -6.99
C HIS A 5 11.05 -13.20 -7.30
N CYS A 6 10.47 -14.35 -6.99
CA CYS A 6 11.22 -15.61 -7.00
C CYS A 6 10.39 -16.86 -7.28
N GLU A 7 9.12 -16.70 -7.62
CA GLU A 7 8.20 -17.77 -8.02
C GLU A 7 7.97 -18.89 -6.97
N ARG A 8 8.53 -18.75 -5.76
CA ARG A 8 8.23 -19.61 -4.61
C ARG A 8 6.84 -19.29 -4.04
N PRO A 9 6.21 -20.21 -3.28
CA PRO A 9 4.90 -19.97 -2.66
C PRO A 9 4.84 -18.65 -1.90
N ALA A 10 3.83 -17.83 -2.25
CA ALA A 10 3.59 -16.58 -1.56
C ALA A 10 2.94 -16.83 -0.19
N HIS A 11 3.19 -15.91 0.74
CA HIS A 11 2.60 -15.94 2.09
C HIS A 11 1.81 -14.67 2.41
N ALA A 12 1.92 -13.63 1.58
CA ALA A 12 1.20 -12.38 1.76
C ALA A 12 0.93 -11.69 0.43
N THR A 13 0.03 -10.71 0.45
CA THR A 13 -0.30 -9.86 -0.70
C THR A 13 0.00 -8.41 -0.38
N CYS A 14 0.71 -7.72 -1.26
CA CYS A 14 1.04 -6.30 -1.11
C CYS A 14 -0.22 -5.45 -1.04
N LYS A 15 -0.34 -4.64 0.03
CA LYS A 15 -1.53 -3.82 0.28
C LYS A 15 -1.75 -2.74 -0.78
N PHE A 16 -0.70 -2.33 -1.49
CA PHE A 16 -0.72 -1.21 -2.43
C PHE A 16 -0.97 -1.62 -3.88
N CYS A 17 -0.41 -2.75 -4.34
CA CYS A 17 -0.48 -3.16 -5.75
C CYS A 17 -0.99 -4.60 -5.97
N GLY A 18 -1.28 -5.35 -4.90
CA GLY A 18 -1.84 -6.71 -5.03
C GLY A 18 -0.85 -7.81 -5.42
N ARG A 19 0.44 -7.52 -5.60
CA ARG A 19 1.46 -8.56 -5.85
C ARG A 19 1.59 -9.52 -4.67
N ALA A 20 1.71 -10.80 -4.96
CA ALA A 20 2.00 -11.82 -3.97
C ALA A 20 3.49 -11.83 -3.61
N VAL A 21 3.83 -12.01 -2.33
CA VAL A 21 5.22 -12.07 -1.86
C VAL A 21 5.43 -13.18 -0.83
N CYS A 22 6.58 -13.85 -0.89
CA CYS A 22 6.99 -14.82 0.12
C CYS A 22 7.57 -14.12 1.36
N LYS A 23 7.79 -14.87 2.44
CA LYS A 23 8.32 -14.34 3.72
C LYS A 23 9.69 -13.67 3.59
N THR A 24 10.50 -14.04 2.60
CA THR A 24 11.82 -13.42 2.38
C THR A 24 11.72 -12.06 1.69
N HIS A 25 10.76 -11.90 0.78
CA HIS A 25 10.61 -10.68 -0.03
C HIS A 25 9.49 -9.76 0.46
N THR A 26 8.75 -10.16 1.49
CA THR A 26 7.82 -9.27 2.16
C THR A 26 8.59 -8.20 2.92
N LYS A 27 8.15 -6.96 2.77
CA LYS A 27 8.58 -5.82 3.56
C LYS A 27 7.35 -5.17 4.19
N GLU A 28 7.61 -4.11 4.94
CA GLU A 28 6.60 -3.37 5.66
C GLU A 28 6.64 -1.89 5.28
N MET A 29 5.46 -1.27 5.18
CA MET A 29 5.31 0.16 4.93
C MET A 29 4.05 0.69 5.65
N PRO A 30 4.03 1.95 6.13
CA PRO A 30 2.81 2.55 6.67
C PRO A 30 1.69 2.60 5.63
N TYR A 31 0.46 2.34 6.06
CA TYR A 31 -0.72 2.44 5.20
C TYR A 31 -1.84 3.19 5.91
N ILE A 32 -2.39 4.23 5.27
CA ILE A 32 -3.53 4.99 5.77
C ILE A 32 -4.80 4.16 5.51
N ILE A 33 -5.52 3.82 6.57
CA ILE A 33 -6.78 3.08 6.49
C ILE A 33 -7.99 4.00 6.40
N HIS A 34 -7.89 5.20 6.99
CA HIS A 34 -8.98 6.17 7.00
C HIS A 34 -8.46 7.59 7.24
N THR A 35 -9.15 8.58 6.69
CA THR A 35 -8.90 10.01 6.90
C THR A 35 -10.14 10.69 7.44
N TYR A 36 -9.96 11.72 8.26
CA TYR A 36 -11.07 12.48 8.85
C TYR A 36 -10.66 13.94 9.02
N GLN A 37 -11.66 14.83 8.98
CA GLN A 37 -11.49 16.22 9.34
C GLN A 37 -11.99 16.41 10.78
N THR A 38 -11.18 17.06 11.60
CA THR A 38 -11.56 17.39 12.97
C THR A 38 -12.46 18.63 13.02
N HIS A 39 -13.15 18.84 14.13
CA HIS A 39 -13.95 20.07 14.36
C HIS A 39 -13.13 21.36 14.30
N LYS A 40 -11.80 21.28 14.43
CA LYS A 40 -10.87 22.42 14.31
C LYS A 40 -10.38 22.64 12.88
N GLY A 41 -10.90 21.88 11.91
CA GLY A 41 -10.50 21.95 10.50
C GLY A 41 -9.21 21.19 10.15
N GLU A 42 -8.55 20.54 11.12
CA GLU A 42 -7.34 19.74 10.87
C GLU A 42 -7.68 18.43 10.15
N TYR A 43 -6.86 18.01 9.19
CA TYR A 43 -6.92 16.68 8.59
C TYR A 43 -6.07 15.70 9.39
N LYS A 44 -6.66 14.57 9.76
CA LYS A 44 -5.97 13.48 10.47
C LYS A 44 -6.25 12.15 9.77
N ALA A 45 -5.38 11.19 10.04
CA ALA A 45 -5.45 9.87 9.44
C ALA A 45 -5.21 8.79 10.50
N ILE A 46 -5.92 7.68 10.39
CA ILE A 46 -5.57 6.44 11.07
C ILE A 46 -4.66 5.68 10.12
N ALA A 47 -3.46 5.35 10.59
CA ALA A 47 -2.49 4.58 9.83
C ALA A 47 -2.11 3.31 10.58
N VAL A 48 -1.92 2.22 9.84
CA VAL A 48 -1.30 1.00 10.34
C VAL A 48 0.18 1.02 9.97
N SER A 49 1.04 0.87 10.97
CA SER A 49 2.45 0.52 10.75
C SER A 49 2.54 -0.94 10.32
N GLY A 50 3.45 -1.26 9.40
CA GLY A 50 3.70 -2.67 9.08
C GLY A 50 2.77 -3.30 8.05
N ALA A 51 2.13 -2.52 7.17
CA ALA A 51 1.35 -3.11 6.08
C ALA A 51 2.28 -3.82 5.11
N VAL A 52 1.84 -4.99 4.61
CA VAL A 52 2.60 -5.79 3.64
C VAL A 52 2.93 -4.96 2.41
N TRP A 53 4.21 -4.84 2.13
CA TRP A 53 4.77 -4.09 1.01
C TRP A 53 5.68 -5.00 0.19
N CYS A 54 5.54 -4.96 -1.14
CA CYS A 54 6.34 -5.82 -2.02
C CYS A 54 7.77 -5.33 -2.24
N GLY A 55 8.16 -4.19 -1.66
CA GLY A 55 9.49 -3.60 -1.83
C GLY A 55 9.72 -2.84 -3.14
N GLU A 56 8.82 -2.96 -4.12
CA GLU A 56 8.94 -2.31 -5.42
C GLU A 56 7.90 -1.22 -5.67
N CYS A 57 6.70 -1.35 -5.09
CA CYS A 57 5.65 -0.37 -5.37
C CYS A 57 6.02 0.96 -4.73
N LYS A 58 5.89 2.03 -5.53
CA LYS A 58 6.17 3.41 -5.15
C LYS A 58 4.84 4.17 -5.27
N PRO A 59 4.00 4.20 -4.21
CA PRO A 59 2.83 5.07 -4.19
C PRO A 59 3.26 6.50 -4.53
N GLN A 60 2.56 7.14 -5.45
CA GLN A 60 2.83 8.54 -5.79
C GLN A 60 2.56 9.42 -4.56
N GLN A 61 3.45 10.37 -4.29
CA GLN A 61 3.27 11.32 -3.20
C GLN A 61 2.21 12.37 -3.57
N ASP A 62 2.22 12.82 -4.82
CA ASP A 62 1.26 13.78 -5.33
C ASP A 62 0.06 13.10 -5.99
N PRO A 63 -1.16 13.62 -5.78
CA PRO A 63 -2.35 13.13 -6.47
C PRO A 63 -2.21 13.35 -7.98
N ILE A 64 -2.63 12.34 -8.76
CA ILE A 64 -2.68 12.45 -10.22
C ILE A 64 -3.98 13.13 -10.67
N THR A 65 -3.89 14.02 -11.65
CA THR A 65 -5.09 14.57 -12.31
C THR A 65 -5.68 13.51 -13.23
N LEU A 66 -6.92 13.09 -12.95
CA LEU A 66 -7.67 12.22 -13.84
C LEU A 66 -8.15 13.03 -15.06
N LYS A 67 -7.94 12.50 -16.26
CA LYS A 67 -8.39 13.08 -17.53
C LYS A 67 -9.44 12.15 -18.15
N ASN A 68 -10.40 12.71 -18.89
CA ASN A 68 -11.46 11.97 -19.60
C ASN A 68 -12.34 11.12 -18.66
N MET A 69 -12.87 11.75 -17.61
CA MET A 69 -13.76 11.14 -16.61
C MET A 69 -15.25 11.35 -16.93
N GLU A 70 -15.58 11.68 -18.19
CA GLU A 70 -16.95 11.85 -18.67
C GLU A 70 -17.65 10.52 -18.93
#